data_AF-A0A2T9XRU0-F1
#
_entry.id   AF-A0A2T9XRU0-F1
#
_cell.length_a   1.000
_cell.length_b   1.000
_cell.length_c   1.000
_cell.angle_alpha   90.00
_cell.angle_beta   90.00
_cell.angle_gamma   90.00
#
_symmetry.space_group_name_H-M   'P 1'
#
loop_
_entity.id
_entity.type
_entity.pdbx_description
1 polymer ?
#
loop_
_entity_poly.entity_id
_entity_poly.type
_entity_poly.pdbx_seq_one_letter_code
_entity_poly.pdbx_strand_id
1 'polypeptide(L)'
;MTDTTVPYVEQAPGDILTADAWNEMQRKIHADIEASSQAAAASVTHVANADDAAHLEGKDLAALTDEVTKRVLDDVRGRTGYQQLFKVLKADEPTIIEHGLGTMPLVDLYKLEYFEVACHEDEEMRASFATFYLVNREERRVRVPTASGGRRSIDIQPPDGPEIGIPFADMLTRYKVPYTDKTNLDDLETEFWKAFFKAPNDRFNDDQYCHSPWFERCCSEQHSVKRLKDQGDWNDMLFIVQPRKTVNFTDTTTPAARFPQPANVFVQHLDNNRTAVWFRPPTPHDPGDDARARAYINDPSSPVIDPDNLSTDGDDIQGRFERELKLMVLLKV
;
A
#
# COMPACT_ATOMS: atom_id res chain seq x y z
N MET A 1 51.10 22.20 43.46
CA MET A 1 51.91 23.42 43.26
C MET A 1 51.34 24.46 44.19
N THR A 2 52.18 25.13 44.96
CA THR A 2 51.77 26.23 45.86
C THR A 2 51.37 27.43 45.01
N ASP A 3 50.07 27.68 44.88
CA ASP A 3 49.58 28.95 44.35
C ASP A 3 50.09 30.06 45.26
N THR A 4 51.11 30.75 44.78
CA THR A 4 51.71 31.86 45.51
C THR A 4 50.97 33.10 45.04
N THR A 5 49.81 33.35 45.65
CA THR A 5 48.99 34.53 45.32
C THR A 5 49.74 35.76 45.81
N VAL A 6 50.42 36.45 44.89
CA VAL A 6 51.09 37.73 45.20
C VAL A 6 50.00 38.78 45.42
N PRO A 7 49.93 39.42 46.60
CA PRO A 7 48.94 40.46 46.86
C PRO A 7 49.14 41.67 45.94
N TYR A 8 48.06 42.25 45.44
CA TYR A 8 48.13 43.49 44.63
C TYR A 8 48.74 44.67 45.40
N VAL A 9 48.55 44.69 46.72
CA VAL A 9 49.21 45.60 47.65
C VAL A 9 49.63 44.79 48.86
N GLU A 10 50.93 44.82 49.18
CA GLU A 10 51.45 44.20 50.41
C GLU A 10 51.08 45.04 51.64
N GLN A 11 50.67 44.38 52.72
CA GLN A 11 50.30 45.00 53.99
C GLN A 11 50.87 44.16 55.15
N ALA A 12 51.46 44.80 56.15
CA ALA A 12 51.92 44.13 57.35
C ALA A 12 50.85 44.16 58.45
N PRO A 13 50.84 43.18 59.38
CA PRO A 13 49.94 43.22 60.53
C PRO A 13 50.15 44.50 61.37
N GLY A 14 49.10 45.31 61.51
CA GLY A 14 49.13 46.58 62.24
C GLY A 14 49.11 47.83 61.36
N ASP A 15 49.26 47.68 60.05
CA ASP A 15 49.09 48.80 59.11
C ASP A 15 47.63 49.26 59.06
N ILE A 16 47.43 50.58 59.06
CA ILE A 16 46.10 51.18 58.91
C ILE A 16 45.71 51.08 57.45
N LEU A 17 44.59 50.42 57.16
CA LEU A 17 44.02 50.37 55.81
C LEU A 17 43.56 51.77 55.40
N THR A 18 44.34 52.43 54.55
CA THR A 18 44.04 53.77 54.04
C THR A 18 43.18 53.70 52.77
N ALA A 19 42.42 54.77 52.51
CA ALA A 19 41.66 54.91 51.27
C ALA A 19 42.59 54.86 50.03
N ASP A 20 43.80 55.38 50.15
CA ASP A 20 44.79 55.36 49.06
C ASP A 20 45.27 53.95 48.73
N ALA A 21 45.47 53.09 49.75
CA ALA A 21 45.84 51.68 49.54
C ALA A 21 44.71 50.91 48.84
N TRP A 22 43.45 51.19 49.18
CA TRP A 22 42.29 50.61 48.50
C TRP A 22 42.17 51.07 47.04
N ASN A 23 42.37 52.36 46.78
CA ASN A 23 42.34 52.91 45.43
C ASN A 23 43.47 52.38 44.55
N GLU A 24 44.65 52.14 45.13
CA GLU A 24 45.78 51.51 44.45
C GLU A 24 45.49 50.04 44.12
N MET A 25 44.95 49.29 45.08
CA MET A 25 44.55 47.90 44.85
C MET A 25 43.50 47.79 43.74
N GLN A 26 42.47 48.64 43.75
CA GLN A 26 41.43 48.65 42.72
C GLN A 26 42.00 48.98 41.33
N ARG A 27 42.93 49.94 41.23
CA ARG A 27 43.60 50.27 39.96
C ARG A 27 44.41 49.09 39.42
N LYS A 28 45.14 48.37 40.28
CA LYS A 28 45.91 47.19 39.86
C LYS A 28 45.01 46.03 39.43
N ILE A 29 43.91 45.78 40.13
CA ILE A 29 42.92 44.78 39.71
C ILE A 29 42.33 45.14 38.34
N HIS A 30 41.97 46.40 38.13
CA HIS A 30 41.43 46.84 36.85
C HIS A 30 42.44 46.66 35.71
N ALA A 31 43.71 47.03 35.94
CA ALA A 31 44.78 46.86 34.96
C ALA A 31 45.03 45.38 34.62
N ASP A 32 44.96 44.49 35.62
CA ASP A 32 45.14 43.05 35.39
C ASP A 32 43.97 42.42 34.64
N ILE A 33 42.73 42.83 34.94
CA ILE A 33 41.54 42.44 34.18
C ILE A 33 41.64 42.92 32.74
N GLU A 34 42.09 44.16 32.52
CA GLU A 34 42.25 44.71 31.17
C GLU A 34 43.34 43.96 30.39
N ALA A 35 44.49 43.70 31.00
CA ALA A 35 45.57 42.92 30.39
C ALA A 35 45.13 41.48 30.07
N SER A 36 44.43 40.82 31.00
CA SER A 36 43.90 39.47 30.80
C SER A 36 42.82 39.44 29.72
N SER A 37 41.96 40.45 29.65
CA SER A 37 40.93 40.57 28.62
C SER A 37 41.54 40.83 27.24
N GLN A 38 42.57 41.67 27.15
CA GLN A 38 43.31 41.90 25.91
C GLN A 38 44.07 40.64 25.45
N ALA A 39 44.69 39.90 26.37
CA ALA A 39 45.34 38.63 26.07
C ALA A 39 44.34 37.55 25.62
N ALA A 40 43.15 37.48 26.24
CA ALA A 40 42.08 36.60 25.83
C ALA A 40 41.56 36.99 24.44
N ALA A 41 41.30 38.28 24.17
CA ALA A 41 40.86 38.76 22.87
C ALA A 41 41.90 38.51 21.76
N ALA A 42 43.20 38.70 22.05
CA ALA A 42 44.28 38.45 21.10
C ALA A 42 44.53 36.95 20.83
N SER A 43 44.16 36.06 21.76
CA SER A 43 44.30 34.61 21.60
C SER A 43 43.11 33.95 20.89
N VAL A 44 41.99 34.65 20.71
CA VAL A 44 40.87 34.21 19.86
C VAL A 44 41.19 34.54 18.40
N THR A 45 42.01 33.70 17.75
CA THR A 45 42.32 33.81 16.31
C THR A 45 41.36 33.02 15.42
N HIS A 46 40.63 32.05 15.96
CA HIS A 46 39.62 31.27 15.25
C HIS A 46 38.32 31.22 16.06
N VAL A 47 37.22 31.60 15.42
CA VAL A 47 35.87 31.32 15.92
C VAL A 47 35.33 30.17 15.08
N ALA A 48 35.08 29.01 15.68
CA ALA A 48 34.66 27.80 14.96
C ALA A 48 33.43 28.01 14.06
N ASN A 49 32.57 28.99 14.39
CA ASN A 49 31.39 29.34 13.60
C ASN A 49 31.67 30.23 12.37
N ALA A 50 32.87 30.83 12.26
CA ALA A 50 33.23 31.69 11.13
C ALA A 50 33.79 30.88 9.94
N ASP A 51 34.47 29.76 10.21
CA ASP A 51 35.03 28.89 9.18
C ASP A 51 33.95 28.04 8.46
N ASP A 52 32.76 27.93 9.06
CA ASP A 52 31.63 27.15 8.52
C ASP A 52 30.48 28.01 7.99
N ALA A 53 30.68 29.32 7.81
CA ALA A 53 29.62 30.23 7.34
C ALA A 53 29.09 29.88 5.93
N ALA A 54 29.83 29.09 5.15
CA ALA A 54 29.46 28.62 3.82
C ALA A 54 28.75 27.25 3.81
N HIS A 55 28.69 26.55 4.96
CA HIS A 55 28.03 25.26 5.07
C HIS A 55 26.90 25.33 6.10
N LEU A 56 25.79 24.68 5.78
CA LEU A 56 24.69 24.46 6.71
C LEU A 56 24.77 22.99 7.13
N GLU A 57 24.96 22.73 8.42
CA GLU A 57 25.15 21.38 8.96
C GLU A 57 26.31 20.59 8.31
N GLY A 58 27.40 21.28 7.94
CA GLY A 58 28.55 20.66 7.27
C GLY A 58 28.32 20.29 5.80
N LYS A 59 27.24 20.79 5.16
CA LYS A 59 26.96 20.62 3.74
C LYS A 59 27.05 21.97 3.02
N ASP A 60 27.73 21.98 1.87
CA ASP A 60 27.76 23.15 0.99
C ASP A 60 26.42 23.30 0.25
N LEU A 61 26.19 24.45 -0.38
CA LEU A 61 24.94 24.74 -1.09
C LEU A 61 24.64 23.71 -2.20
N ALA A 62 25.67 23.17 -2.86
CA ALA A 62 25.51 22.17 -3.90
C ALA A 62 25.01 20.84 -3.32
N ALA A 63 25.65 20.34 -2.26
CA ALA A 63 25.24 19.11 -1.57
C ALA A 63 23.84 19.23 -0.95
N LEU A 64 23.49 20.40 -0.41
CA LEU A 64 22.16 20.68 0.11
C LEU A 64 21.11 20.71 -1.01
N THR A 65 21.44 21.31 -2.15
CA THR A 65 20.55 21.35 -3.33
C THR A 65 20.34 19.95 -3.91
N ASP A 66 21.39 19.14 -4.00
CA ASP A 66 21.30 17.76 -4.47
C ASP A 66 20.47 16.88 -3.53
N GLU A 67 20.65 17.03 -2.21
CA GLU A 67 19.85 16.31 -1.22
C GLU A 67 18.38 16.72 -1.25
N VAL A 68 18.10 18.02 -1.30
CA VAL A 68 16.73 18.53 -1.41
C VAL A 68 16.11 18.10 -2.73
N THR A 69 16.83 18.21 -3.84
CA THR A 69 16.36 17.78 -5.16
C THR A 69 16.11 16.28 -5.17
N LYS A 70 16.97 15.48 -4.54
CA LYS A 70 16.78 14.04 -4.39
C LYS A 70 15.57 13.73 -3.51
N ARG A 71 15.39 14.38 -2.36
CA ARG A 71 14.18 14.23 -1.53
C ARG A 71 12.92 14.64 -2.27
N VAL A 72 12.94 15.75 -3.00
CA VAL A 72 11.82 16.22 -3.81
C VAL A 72 11.55 15.24 -4.94
N LEU A 73 12.58 14.70 -5.61
CA LEU A 73 12.42 13.69 -6.64
C LEU A 73 11.96 12.35 -6.08
N ASP A 74 12.37 11.96 -4.88
CA ASP A 74 11.93 10.74 -4.21
C ASP A 74 10.50 10.89 -3.69
N ASP A 75 10.11 12.07 -3.20
CA ASP A 75 8.73 12.43 -2.85
C ASP A 75 7.86 12.53 -4.11
N VAL A 76 8.37 13.13 -5.18
CA VAL A 76 7.70 13.20 -6.48
C VAL A 76 7.60 11.80 -7.08
N ARG A 77 8.61 10.95 -6.99
CA ARG A 77 8.54 9.53 -7.40
C ARG A 77 7.56 8.73 -6.54
N GLY A 78 7.49 9.04 -5.25
CA GLY A 78 6.46 8.54 -4.34
C GLY A 78 5.04 9.03 -4.68
N ARG A 79 4.92 10.18 -5.36
CA ARG A 79 3.66 10.76 -5.86
C ARG A 79 3.33 10.41 -7.31
N THR A 80 4.33 10.13 -8.16
CA THR A 80 4.18 9.58 -9.52
C THR A 80 4.04 8.07 -9.41
N GLY A 81 3.04 7.64 -8.66
CA GLY A 81 2.69 6.26 -8.44
C GLY A 81 1.43 5.93 -9.21
N TYR A 82 1.37 4.72 -9.75
CA TYR A 82 0.09 4.13 -10.15
C TYR A 82 -0.69 3.82 -8.86
N GLN A 83 -1.82 4.49 -8.65
CA GLN A 83 -2.75 4.13 -7.58
C GLN A 83 -3.79 3.17 -8.15
N GLN A 84 -3.72 1.91 -7.75
CA GLN A 84 -4.70 0.89 -8.09
C GLN A 84 -5.73 0.83 -6.97
N LEU A 85 -6.99 1.03 -7.33
CA LEU A 85 -8.12 1.06 -6.43
C LEU A 85 -9.14 0.02 -6.87
N PHE A 86 -9.77 -0.67 -5.92
CA PHE A 86 -10.84 -1.61 -6.21
C PHE A 86 -12.16 -0.98 -5.74
N LYS A 87 -13.11 -0.83 -6.69
CA LYS A 87 -14.34 -0.07 -6.52
C LYS A 87 -15.58 -0.88 -6.93
N VAL A 88 -16.65 -0.69 -6.18
CA VAL A 88 -17.99 -1.22 -6.48
C VAL A 88 -18.89 -0.03 -6.81
N LEU A 89 -19.08 0.22 -8.10
CA LEU A 89 -19.95 1.30 -8.56
C LEU A 89 -21.40 0.84 -8.52
N LYS A 90 -22.26 1.65 -7.91
CA LYS A 90 -23.71 1.47 -7.96
C LYS A 90 -24.29 2.22 -9.14
N ALA A 91 -25.34 1.66 -9.74
CA ALA A 91 -26.03 2.24 -10.88
C ALA A 91 -26.52 3.65 -10.56
N ASP A 92 -26.17 4.58 -11.47
CA ASP A 92 -26.54 5.99 -11.42
C ASP A 92 -26.10 6.74 -10.14
N GLU A 93 -25.20 6.16 -9.34
CA GLU A 93 -24.62 6.78 -8.15
C GLU A 93 -23.13 7.10 -8.39
N PRO A 94 -22.73 8.39 -8.33
CA PRO A 94 -21.33 8.75 -8.50
C PRO A 94 -20.49 8.42 -7.27
N THR A 95 -19.44 7.63 -7.49
CA THR A 95 -18.39 7.38 -6.51
C THR A 95 -17.29 8.43 -6.65
N ILE A 96 -17.03 9.19 -5.60
CA ILE A 96 -15.96 10.18 -5.56
C ILE A 96 -14.70 9.52 -4.99
N ILE A 97 -13.61 9.57 -5.74
CA ILE A 97 -12.29 9.08 -5.35
C ILE A 97 -11.43 10.27 -4.92
N GLU A 98 -11.10 10.33 -3.63
CA GLU A 98 -10.16 11.30 -3.08
C GLU A 98 -8.73 10.75 -3.14
N HIS A 99 -7.99 11.13 -4.19
CA HIS A 99 -6.67 10.57 -4.48
C HIS A 99 -5.51 11.43 -3.99
N GLY A 100 -5.72 12.74 -3.80
CA GLY A 100 -4.70 13.62 -3.19
C GLY A 100 -3.41 13.78 -4.03
N LEU A 101 -3.50 13.57 -5.34
CA LEU A 101 -2.32 13.52 -6.24
C LEU A 101 -1.82 14.92 -6.65
N GLY A 102 -2.57 15.98 -6.37
CA GLY A 102 -2.22 17.36 -6.71
C GLY A 102 -2.36 17.72 -8.19
N THR A 103 -2.75 16.77 -9.04
CA THR A 103 -3.05 16.94 -10.46
C THR A 103 -4.13 15.94 -10.90
N MET A 104 -4.77 16.22 -12.04
CA MET A 104 -5.74 15.30 -12.65
C MET A 104 -5.00 14.08 -13.22
N PRO A 105 -5.21 12.86 -12.68
CA PRO A 105 -4.51 11.67 -13.14
C PRO A 105 -5.11 11.15 -14.45
N LEU A 106 -4.33 10.41 -15.24
CA LEU A 106 -4.89 9.52 -16.25
C LEU A 106 -5.62 8.37 -15.55
N VAL A 107 -6.87 8.11 -15.93
CA VAL A 107 -7.71 7.06 -15.34
C VAL A 107 -7.87 5.93 -16.34
N ASP A 108 -7.32 4.76 -16.00
CA ASP A 108 -7.61 3.51 -16.69
C ASP A 108 -8.58 2.67 -15.86
N LEU A 109 -9.56 2.09 -16.54
CA LEU A 109 -10.60 1.26 -15.93
C LEU A 109 -10.46 -0.18 -16.42
N TYR A 110 -10.55 -1.11 -15.47
CA TYR A 110 -10.55 -2.53 -15.74
C TYR A 110 -11.73 -3.16 -15.01
N LYS A 111 -12.51 -3.95 -15.72
CA LYS A 111 -13.55 -4.77 -15.12
C LYS A 111 -12.90 -5.85 -14.29
N LEU A 112 -13.36 -6.03 -13.07
CA LEU A 112 -13.00 -7.17 -12.25
C LEU A 112 -13.89 -8.34 -12.63
N GLU A 113 -13.30 -9.38 -13.20
CA GLU A 113 -14.02 -10.59 -13.56
C GLU A 113 -14.00 -11.60 -12.41
N TYR A 114 -15.08 -12.37 -12.33
CA TYR A 114 -15.08 -13.58 -11.54
C TYR A 114 -14.35 -14.67 -12.31
N PHE A 115 -13.50 -15.41 -11.60
CA PHE A 115 -12.86 -16.59 -12.15
C PHE A 115 -13.04 -17.77 -11.20
N GLU A 116 -13.04 -18.95 -11.80
CA GLU A 116 -13.27 -20.19 -11.10
C GLU A 116 -12.03 -20.59 -10.28
N VAL A 117 -12.26 -20.90 -9.01
CA VAL A 117 -11.22 -21.22 -8.02
C VAL A 117 -11.63 -22.41 -7.17
N ALA A 118 -10.64 -23.07 -6.58
CA ALA A 118 -10.88 -24.01 -5.49
C ALA A 118 -10.77 -23.24 -4.17
N CYS A 119 -11.90 -22.98 -3.51
CA CYS A 119 -11.88 -22.40 -2.17
C CYS A 119 -11.92 -23.52 -1.14
N HIS A 120 -11.30 -23.27 0.00
CA HIS A 120 -11.45 -24.08 1.18
C HIS A 120 -12.11 -23.22 2.26
N GLU A 121 -13.24 -23.67 2.79
CA GLU A 121 -14.00 -22.96 3.82
C GLU A 121 -14.68 -24.02 4.70
N ASP A 122 -14.65 -23.84 6.03
CA ASP A 122 -15.30 -24.73 6.99
C ASP A 122 -14.99 -26.23 6.81
N GLU A 123 -13.71 -26.57 6.62
CA GLU A 123 -13.23 -27.95 6.41
C GLU A 123 -13.69 -28.61 5.08
N GLU A 124 -14.37 -27.87 4.20
CA GLU A 124 -14.80 -28.36 2.90
C GLU A 124 -14.08 -27.66 1.74
N MET A 125 -13.53 -28.49 0.84
CA MET A 125 -12.94 -28.03 -0.39
C MET A 125 -13.98 -28.04 -1.50
N ARG A 126 -14.33 -26.86 -2.02
CA ARG A 126 -15.37 -26.68 -3.05
C ARG A 126 -14.90 -25.82 -4.20
N ALA A 127 -15.58 -25.98 -5.33
CA ALA A 127 -15.45 -25.02 -6.41
C ALA A 127 -16.21 -23.74 -6.08
N SER A 128 -15.62 -22.59 -6.37
CA SER A 128 -16.25 -21.28 -6.19
C SER A 128 -15.84 -20.34 -7.31
N PHE A 129 -16.47 -19.17 -7.34
CA PHE A 129 -16.03 -18.03 -8.14
C PHE A 129 -15.57 -16.92 -7.22
N ALA A 130 -14.37 -16.39 -7.45
CA ALA A 130 -13.82 -15.28 -6.69
C ALA A 130 -13.33 -14.16 -7.61
N THR A 131 -13.23 -12.96 -7.05
CA THR A 131 -12.58 -11.80 -7.67
C THR A 131 -11.14 -11.64 -7.19
N PHE A 132 -10.88 -12.02 -5.93
CA PHE A 132 -9.56 -12.00 -5.30
C PHE A 132 -9.24 -13.36 -4.73
N TYR A 133 -8.04 -13.87 -4.96
CA TYR A 133 -7.69 -15.22 -4.53
C TYR A 133 -6.26 -15.29 -4.01
N LEU A 134 -6.09 -15.87 -2.83
CA LEU A 134 -4.77 -16.20 -2.28
C LEU A 134 -4.43 -17.65 -2.58
N VAL A 135 -3.24 -17.91 -3.13
CA VAL A 135 -2.82 -19.25 -3.52
C VAL A 135 -1.31 -19.44 -3.33
N ASN A 136 -0.88 -20.66 -3.08
CA ASN A 136 0.53 -21.02 -3.26
C ASN A 136 0.84 -21.33 -4.74
N ARG A 137 1.97 -20.84 -5.24
CA ARG A 137 2.46 -20.99 -6.63
C ARG A 137 2.45 -22.44 -7.12
N GLU A 138 2.67 -23.41 -6.24
CA GLU A 138 2.65 -24.84 -6.59
C GLU A 138 1.24 -25.37 -6.90
N GLU A 139 0.18 -24.73 -6.40
CA GLU A 139 -1.22 -25.11 -6.66
C GLU A 139 -1.72 -24.56 -8.00
N ARG A 140 -1.06 -24.94 -9.10
CA ARG A 140 -1.47 -24.51 -10.45
C ARG A 140 -2.80 -25.12 -10.90
N ARG A 141 -3.08 -26.37 -10.47
CA ARG A 141 -4.30 -27.12 -10.79
C ARG A 141 -4.76 -27.90 -9.57
N VAL A 142 -6.03 -27.76 -9.22
CA VAL A 142 -6.61 -28.34 -8.01
C VAL A 142 -7.84 -29.21 -8.35
N ARG A 143 -7.93 -30.40 -7.77
CA ARG A 143 -9.04 -31.35 -8.01
C ARG A 143 -10.12 -31.25 -6.95
N VAL A 144 -11.24 -30.62 -7.26
CA VAL A 144 -12.39 -30.45 -6.36
C VAL A 144 -13.44 -31.54 -6.54
N PRO A 145 -14.11 -31.98 -5.46
CA PRO A 145 -15.28 -32.85 -5.54
C PRO A 145 -16.40 -32.24 -6.40
N THR A 146 -17.19 -33.08 -7.06
CA THR A 146 -18.41 -32.68 -7.76
C THR A 146 -19.64 -33.27 -7.08
N ALA A 147 -20.78 -32.57 -7.18
CA ALA A 147 -22.06 -33.06 -6.64
C ALA A 147 -22.48 -34.42 -7.22
N SER A 148 -22.01 -34.76 -8.42
CA SER A 148 -22.23 -36.04 -9.11
C SER A 148 -21.36 -37.20 -8.61
N GLY A 149 -20.53 -37.02 -7.58
CA GLY A 149 -19.70 -38.09 -7.00
C GLY A 149 -18.35 -38.30 -7.70
N GLY A 150 -17.83 -37.29 -8.41
CA GLY A 150 -16.54 -37.30 -9.08
C GLY A 150 -15.59 -36.22 -8.58
N ARG A 151 -14.46 -36.03 -9.28
CA ARG A 151 -13.56 -34.88 -9.07
C ARG A 151 -13.31 -34.18 -10.40
N ARG A 152 -13.43 -32.86 -10.42
CA ARG A 152 -13.06 -32.03 -11.58
C ARG A 152 -11.81 -31.23 -11.26
N SER A 153 -11.01 -30.94 -12.30
CA SER A 153 -9.80 -30.12 -12.14
C SER A 153 -10.14 -28.67 -12.44
N ILE A 154 -9.72 -27.77 -11.56
CA ILE A 154 -9.76 -26.32 -11.75
C ILE A 154 -8.33 -25.85 -12.00
N ASP A 155 -8.13 -25.14 -13.11
CA ASP A 155 -6.86 -24.49 -13.45
C ASP A 155 -6.83 -23.10 -12.81
N ILE A 156 -5.99 -22.93 -11.78
CA ILE A 156 -5.79 -21.65 -11.10
C ILE A 156 -4.81 -20.79 -11.89
N GLN A 157 -3.76 -21.43 -12.42
CA GLN A 157 -2.78 -20.82 -13.30
C GLN A 157 -3.01 -21.32 -14.73
N PRO A 158 -2.83 -20.46 -15.75
CA PRO A 158 -2.92 -20.92 -17.12
C PRO A 158 -1.84 -21.99 -17.40
N PRO A 159 -2.19 -23.13 -18.04
CA PRO A 159 -1.25 -24.22 -18.26
C PRO A 159 -0.10 -23.82 -19.19
N ASP A 160 -0.41 -23.07 -20.25
CA ASP A 160 0.54 -22.62 -21.28
C ASP A 160 0.78 -21.09 -21.25
N GLY A 161 0.34 -20.42 -20.18
CA GLY A 161 0.41 -18.97 -20.04
C GLY A 161 1.47 -18.48 -19.06
N PRO A 162 1.70 -17.15 -19.01
CA PRO A 162 2.52 -16.56 -17.95
C PRO A 162 1.87 -16.80 -16.58
N GLU A 163 2.70 -16.92 -15.55
CA GLU A 163 2.22 -16.93 -14.16
C GLU A 163 1.47 -15.63 -13.88
N ILE A 164 0.28 -15.78 -13.30
CA ILE A 164 -0.56 -14.67 -12.88
C ILE A 164 -0.53 -14.56 -11.37
N GLY A 165 -0.33 -13.35 -10.85
CA GLY A 165 -0.35 -13.10 -9.41
C GLY A 165 0.67 -12.07 -8.98
N ILE A 166 0.41 -11.46 -7.84
CA ILE A 166 1.29 -10.53 -7.16
C ILE A 166 1.81 -11.26 -5.91
N PRO A 167 3.12 -11.25 -5.62
CA PRO A 167 3.63 -11.85 -4.39
C PRO A 167 2.89 -11.32 -3.16
N PHE A 168 2.47 -12.21 -2.26
CA PHE A 168 1.68 -11.82 -1.09
C PHE A 168 2.46 -10.84 -0.19
N ALA A 169 3.78 -11.02 -0.06
CA ALA A 169 4.66 -10.09 0.66
C ALA A 169 4.62 -8.66 0.09
N ASP A 170 4.50 -8.51 -1.23
CA ASP A 170 4.40 -7.20 -1.89
C ASP A 170 3.05 -6.56 -1.58
N MET A 171 1.98 -7.35 -1.53
CA MET A 171 0.65 -6.89 -1.13
C MET A 171 0.64 -6.45 0.34
N LEU A 172 1.23 -7.21 1.26
CA LEU A 172 1.37 -6.81 2.66
C LEU A 172 2.14 -5.49 2.80
N THR A 173 3.22 -5.33 2.04
CA THR A 173 4.02 -4.09 1.99
C THR A 173 3.19 -2.92 1.45
N ARG A 174 2.48 -3.13 0.33
CA ARG A 174 1.63 -2.13 -0.31
C ARG A 174 0.54 -1.60 0.61
N TYR A 175 -0.10 -2.48 1.37
CA TYR A 175 -1.17 -2.15 2.30
C TYR A 175 -0.68 -1.87 3.74
N LYS A 176 0.65 -1.85 3.93
CA LYS A 176 1.31 -1.53 5.21
C LYS A 176 0.83 -2.43 6.36
N VAL A 177 0.60 -3.70 6.06
CA VAL A 177 0.18 -4.71 7.06
C VAL A 177 1.42 -5.11 7.86
N PRO A 178 1.49 -4.79 9.16
CA PRO A 178 2.66 -5.14 9.97
C PRO A 178 2.65 -6.63 10.29
N TYR A 179 3.80 -7.28 10.16
CA TYR A 179 3.98 -8.65 10.60
C TYR A 179 5.41 -8.87 11.09
N THR A 180 5.59 -9.91 11.89
CA THR A 180 6.88 -10.35 12.40
C THR A 180 7.07 -11.83 12.09
N ASP A 181 8.29 -12.33 12.31
CA ASP A 181 8.62 -13.74 12.20
C ASP A 181 7.78 -14.67 13.10
N LYS A 182 7.12 -14.11 14.14
CA LYS A 182 6.24 -14.85 15.04
C LYS A 182 4.76 -14.77 14.66
N THR A 183 4.41 -13.94 13.68
CA THR A 183 3.02 -13.77 13.24
C THR A 183 2.55 -15.05 12.56
N ASN A 184 1.34 -15.50 12.88
CA ASN A 184 0.71 -16.65 12.23
C ASN A 184 0.13 -16.25 10.87
N LEU A 185 0.09 -17.18 9.92
CA LEU A 185 -0.43 -16.92 8.58
C LEU A 185 -1.93 -16.55 8.58
N ASP A 186 -2.75 -17.24 9.39
CA ASP A 186 -4.19 -17.00 9.49
C ASP A 186 -4.53 -15.58 10.02
N ASP A 187 -3.89 -15.19 11.12
CA ASP A 187 -3.99 -13.83 11.65
C ASP A 187 -3.54 -12.79 10.60
N LEU A 188 -2.48 -13.10 9.85
CA LEU A 188 -1.93 -12.22 8.83
C LEU A 188 -2.85 -12.05 7.63
N GLU A 189 -3.48 -13.14 7.18
CA GLU A 189 -4.49 -13.10 6.12
C GLU A 189 -5.69 -12.25 6.54
N THR A 190 -6.18 -12.44 7.76
CA THR A 190 -7.30 -11.67 8.31
C THR A 190 -6.97 -10.17 8.36
N GLU A 191 -5.78 -9.81 8.84
CA GLU A 191 -5.33 -8.41 8.86
C GLU A 191 -5.07 -7.85 7.47
N PHE A 192 -4.63 -8.68 6.53
CA PHE A 192 -4.51 -8.30 5.13
C PHE A 192 -5.85 -7.93 4.52
N TRP A 193 -6.89 -8.78 4.62
CA TRP A 193 -8.20 -8.47 4.06
C TRP A 193 -8.82 -7.21 4.67
N LYS A 194 -8.67 -7.02 5.99
CA LYS A 194 -9.09 -5.77 6.67
C LYS A 194 -8.38 -4.54 6.10
N ALA A 195 -7.07 -4.61 5.86
CA ALA A 195 -6.30 -3.51 5.30
C ALA A 195 -6.62 -3.29 3.82
N PHE A 196 -6.82 -4.37 3.05
CA PHE A 196 -7.10 -4.36 1.63
C PHE A 196 -8.43 -3.69 1.31
N PHE A 197 -9.48 -3.97 2.10
CA PHE A 197 -10.82 -3.37 1.96
C PHE A 197 -11.03 -2.07 2.74
N LYS A 198 -9.96 -1.52 3.31
CA LYS A 198 -10.01 -0.18 3.90
C LYS A 198 -10.02 0.88 2.79
N ALA A 199 -10.64 2.02 3.07
CA ALA A 199 -10.53 3.20 2.22
C ALA A 199 -9.05 3.47 1.87
N PRO A 200 -8.73 3.70 0.58
CA PRO A 200 -9.64 4.10 -0.49
C PRO A 200 -10.31 2.97 -1.28
N ASN A 201 -10.13 1.68 -0.95
CA ASN A 201 -10.87 0.59 -1.60
C ASN A 201 -12.27 0.44 -1.00
N ASP A 202 -13.18 -0.11 -1.79
CA ASP A 202 -14.50 -0.49 -1.31
C ASP A 202 -14.45 -1.91 -0.73
N ARG A 203 -15.36 -2.21 0.19
CA ARG A 203 -15.53 -3.57 0.70
C ARG A 203 -16.26 -4.42 -0.34
N PHE A 204 -15.71 -5.59 -0.62
CA PHE A 204 -16.34 -6.63 -1.44
C PHE A 204 -17.05 -7.63 -0.51
N ASN A 205 -18.03 -8.34 -1.03
CA ASN A 205 -18.74 -9.35 -0.26
C ASN A 205 -17.81 -10.55 0.04
N ASP A 206 -18.09 -11.25 1.13
CA ASP A 206 -17.25 -12.34 1.63
C ASP A 206 -17.16 -13.52 0.64
N ASP A 207 -18.15 -13.70 -0.26
CA ASP A 207 -18.16 -14.68 -1.35
C ASP A 207 -17.23 -14.34 -2.52
N GLN A 208 -16.62 -13.15 -2.53
CA GLN A 208 -15.81 -12.66 -3.64
C GLN A 208 -14.31 -12.79 -3.43
N TYR A 209 -13.89 -13.25 -2.27
CA TYR A 209 -12.50 -13.52 -1.98
C TYR A 209 -12.39 -14.79 -1.17
N CYS A 210 -11.36 -15.57 -1.46
CA CYS A 210 -11.06 -16.76 -0.68
C CYS A 210 -9.57 -17.09 -0.83
N HIS A 211 -9.14 -18.13 -0.13
CA HIS A 211 -7.81 -18.71 -0.29
C HIS A 211 -7.88 -20.16 -0.77
N SER A 212 -6.75 -20.66 -1.21
CA SER A 212 -6.61 -22.01 -1.73
C SER A 212 -6.52 -23.08 -0.63
N PRO A 213 -6.77 -24.37 -0.94
CA PRO A 213 -6.68 -25.45 0.05
C PRO A 213 -5.29 -25.63 0.67
N TRP A 214 -4.23 -25.08 0.05
CA TRP A 214 -2.92 -25.02 0.68
C TRP A 214 -2.90 -24.12 1.91
N PHE A 215 -3.60 -22.98 1.90
CA PHE A 215 -3.64 -22.06 3.03
C PHE A 215 -4.20 -22.76 4.27
N GLU A 216 -5.29 -23.51 4.14
CA GLU A 216 -5.84 -24.26 5.29
C GLU A 216 -4.89 -25.35 5.81
N ARG A 217 -4.29 -26.14 4.90
CA ARG A 217 -3.31 -27.18 5.28
C ARG A 217 -2.09 -26.57 5.98
N CYS A 218 -1.68 -25.39 5.56
CA CYS A 218 -0.60 -24.65 6.18
C CYS A 218 -1.02 -23.94 7.49
N CYS A 219 -2.24 -23.44 7.60
CA CYS A 219 -2.72 -22.71 8.78
C CYS A 219 -3.11 -23.64 9.94
N SER A 220 -3.68 -24.81 9.65
CA SER A 220 -4.00 -25.84 10.65
C SER A 220 -2.77 -26.35 11.42
N GLU A 221 -1.58 -26.27 10.81
CA GLU A 221 -0.30 -26.59 11.45
C GLU A 221 0.35 -25.41 12.21
N GLN A 222 -0.34 -24.25 12.30
CA GLN A 222 0.13 -23.00 12.94
C GLN A 222 1.53 -22.56 12.47
N HIS A 223 1.71 -22.43 11.15
CA HIS A 223 2.98 -21.94 10.62
C HIS A 223 3.13 -20.44 10.87
N SER A 224 4.21 -20.08 11.57
CA SER A 224 4.66 -18.70 11.68
C SER A 224 5.33 -18.24 10.39
N VAL A 225 5.34 -16.93 10.14
CA VAL A 225 6.05 -16.32 9.00
C VAL A 225 7.52 -16.79 8.94
N LYS A 226 8.18 -16.98 10.08
CA LYS A 226 9.55 -17.51 10.10
C LYS A 226 9.63 -18.90 9.48
N ARG A 227 8.73 -19.80 9.88
CA ARG A 227 8.73 -21.17 9.37
C ARG A 227 8.49 -21.21 7.86
N LEU A 228 7.57 -20.39 7.37
CA LEU A 228 7.32 -20.22 5.93
C LEU A 228 8.56 -19.71 5.18
N LYS A 229 9.31 -18.77 5.77
CA LYS A 229 10.57 -18.29 5.20
C LYS A 229 11.66 -19.36 5.21
N ASP A 230 11.80 -20.10 6.31
CA ASP A 230 12.81 -21.15 6.47
C ASP A 230 12.55 -22.33 5.51
N GLN A 231 11.29 -22.61 5.18
CA GLN A 231 10.88 -23.66 4.23
C GLN A 231 10.89 -23.20 2.77
N GLY A 232 10.91 -21.90 2.51
CA GLY A 232 10.88 -21.30 1.16
C GLY A 232 9.49 -20.89 0.69
N ASP A 233 8.43 -21.40 1.33
CA ASP A 233 7.03 -21.17 0.95
C ASP A 233 6.60 -19.70 0.99
N TRP A 234 7.26 -18.87 1.80
CA TRP A 234 6.89 -17.45 1.96
C TRP A 234 6.87 -16.67 0.63
N ASN A 235 7.80 -16.98 -0.27
CA ASN A 235 7.93 -16.28 -1.56
C ASN A 235 7.05 -16.88 -2.67
N ASP A 236 6.36 -17.98 -2.37
CA ASP A 236 5.50 -18.70 -3.31
C ASP A 236 4.02 -18.40 -3.09
N MET A 237 3.66 -17.60 -2.08
CA MET A 237 2.29 -17.13 -1.92
C MET A 237 1.99 -15.98 -2.89
N LEU A 238 0.89 -16.12 -3.61
CA LEU A 238 0.43 -15.20 -4.65
C LEU A 238 -0.99 -14.70 -4.35
N PHE A 239 -1.19 -13.41 -4.59
CA PHE A 239 -2.50 -12.77 -4.69
C PHE A 239 -2.90 -12.64 -6.15
N ILE A 240 -3.98 -13.29 -6.55
CA ILE A 240 -4.51 -13.30 -7.91
C ILE A 240 -5.74 -12.41 -8.00
N VAL A 241 -5.74 -11.58 -9.05
CA VAL A 241 -6.88 -10.81 -9.52
C VAL A 241 -6.86 -10.83 -11.04
N GLN A 242 -8.02 -10.89 -11.69
CA GLN A 242 -8.15 -10.90 -13.16
C GLN A 242 -8.80 -9.59 -13.66
N PRO A 243 -8.05 -8.48 -13.72
CA PRO A 243 -8.56 -7.24 -14.28
C PRO A 243 -8.56 -7.32 -15.81
N ARG A 244 -9.74 -7.16 -16.43
CA ARG A 244 -9.87 -7.09 -17.89
C ARG A 244 -10.09 -5.65 -18.32
N LYS A 245 -9.30 -5.17 -19.27
CA LYS A 245 -9.41 -3.80 -19.76
C LYS A 245 -10.78 -3.57 -20.40
N THR A 246 -11.52 -2.57 -19.93
CA THR A 246 -12.77 -2.16 -20.59
C THR A 246 -12.41 -1.37 -21.86
N VAL A 247 -13.03 -1.71 -22.99
CA VAL A 247 -12.92 -0.89 -24.20
C VAL A 247 -13.79 0.35 -23.98
N ASN A 248 -13.28 1.56 -24.12
CA ASN A 248 -14.04 2.79 -23.82
C ASN A 248 -14.98 3.25 -24.96
N PHE A 249 -15.15 2.45 -26.02
CA PHE A 249 -15.94 2.83 -27.19
C PHE A 249 -16.75 1.68 -27.77
N THR A 250 -17.96 2.00 -28.22
CA THR A 250 -18.80 1.12 -29.03
C THR A 250 -18.18 0.95 -30.41
N ASP A 251 -17.63 -0.23 -30.70
CA ASP A 251 -17.31 -0.59 -32.08
C ASP A 251 -18.63 -0.82 -32.82
N THR A 252 -19.02 0.15 -33.64
CA THR A 252 -20.25 0.11 -34.46
C THR A 252 -20.10 -0.77 -35.69
N THR A 253 -18.92 -1.38 -35.92
CA THR A 253 -18.59 -2.07 -37.18
C THR A 253 -18.36 -3.57 -37.06
N THR A 254 -18.28 -4.12 -35.85
CA THR A 254 -17.98 -5.54 -35.64
C THR A 254 -19.20 -6.28 -35.06
N PRO A 255 -19.59 -7.47 -35.60
CA PRO A 255 -20.67 -8.27 -35.03
C PRO A 255 -20.43 -8.48 -33.52
N ALA A 256 -21.47 -8.25 -32.72
CA ALA A 256 -21.48 -8.05 -31.27
C ALA A 256 -20.96 -9.20 -30.37
N ALA A 257 -20.13 -10.12 -30.88
CA ALA A 257 -19.91 -11.43 -30.28
C ALA A 257 -18.45 -11.75 -29.88
N ARG A 258 -17.49 -10.83 -29.95
CA ARG A 258 -16.07 -11.18 -29.65
C ARG A 258 -15.29 -10.27 -28.73
N PHE A 259 -15.77 -9.06 -28.47
CA PHE A 259 -15.06 -8.11 -27.61
C PHE A 259 -15.95 -7.67 -26.45
N PRO A 260 -15.42 -7.65 -25.21
CA PRO A 260 -16.16 -7.17 -24.06
C PRO A 260 -16.52 -5.71 -24.31
N GLN A 261 -17.82 -5.42 -24.38
CA GLN A 261 -18.30 -4.08 -24.68
C GLN A 261 -18.01 -3.14 -23.49
N PRO A 262 -17.90 -1.81 -23.74
CA PRO A 262 -17.62 -0.84 -22.70
C PRO A 262 -18.53 -1.03 -21.50
N ALA A 263 -17.96 -1.12 -20.31
CA ALA A 263 -18.73 -0.78 -19.14
C ALA A 263 -19.13 0.69 -19.31
N ASN A 264 -20.43 1.01 -19.23
CA ASN A 264 -20.99 2.36 -19.33
C ASN A 264 -20.54 3.21 -18.12
N VAL A 265 -19.23 3.45 -18.02
CA VAL A 265 -18.56 4.10 -16.91
C VAL A 265 -18.09 5.45 -17.39
N PHE A 266 -18.49 6.46 -16.66
CA PHE A 266 -18.09 7.83 -16.89
C PHE A 266 -17.05 8.21 -15.86
N VAL A 267 -16.07 9.00 -16.30
CA VAL A 267 -15.01 9.54 -15.46
C VAL A 267 -15.03 11.05 -15.61
N GLN A 268 -15.05 11.77 -14.50
CA GLN A 268 -14.95 13.22 -14.48
C GLN A 268 -13.98 13.66 -13.39
N HIS A 269 -12.95 14.40 -13.77
CA HIS A 269 -12.10 15.10 -12.82
C HIS A 269 -12.89 16.26 -12.23
N LEU A 270 -13.05 16.27 -10.90
CA LEU A 270 -13.74 17.33 -10.18
C LEU A 270 -12.75 18.47 -9.86
N ASP A 271 -11.55 18.09 -9.44
CA ASP A 271 -10.43 18.98 -9.17
C ASP A 271 -9.11 18.18 -9.22
N ASN A 272 -8.00 18.81 -8.82
CA ASN A 272 -6.67 18.20 -8.83
C ASN A 272 -6.49 17.03 -7.84
N ASN A 273 -7.43 16.79 -6.93
CA ASN A 273 -7.33 15.77 -5.90
C ASN A 273 -8.52 14.80 -5.88
N ARG A 274 -9.56 15.06 -6.69
CA ARG A 274 -10.80 14.28 -6.71
C ARG A 274 -11.25 13.94 -8.12
N THR A 275 -11.60 12.67 -8.30
CA THR A 275 -12.17 12.15 -9.54
C THR A 275 -13.47 11.41 -9.24
N ALA A 276 -14.54 11.77 -9.94
CA ALA A 276 -15.81 11.07 -9.90
C ALA A 276 -15.86 9.97 -10.96
N VAL A 277 -16.36 8.81 -10.57
CA VAL A 277 -16.61 7.66 -11.44
C VAL A 277 -18.04 7.18 -11.21
N TRP A 278 -18.82 7.00 -12.26
CA TRP A 278 -20.18 6.47 -12.13
C TRP A 278 -20.53 5.55 -13.28
N PHE A 279 -21.40 4.58 -12.97
CA PHE A 279 -21.86 3.56 -13.89
C PHE A 279 -23.32 3.83 -14.27
N ARG A 280 -23.64 3.84 -15.56
CA ARG A 280 -25.02 3.92 -16.06
C ARG A 280 -25.46 2.57 -16.64
N PRO A 281 -26.47 1.90 -16.08
CA PRO A 281 -26.98 0.67 -16.66
C PRO A 281 -27.71 0.92 -18.00
N PRO A 282 -27.94 -0.13 -18.82
CA PRO A 282 -27.54 -1.52 -18.60
C PRO A 282 -26.08 -1.75 -18.98
N THR A 283 -25.37 -2.62 -18.26
CA THR A 283 -24.14 -3.26 -18.78
C THR A 283 -24.55 -4.43 -19.67
N PRO A 284 -24.23 -4.46 -20.98
CA PRO A 284 -24.34 -5.69 -21.75
C PRO A 284 -23.50 -6.76 -21.06
N HIS A 285 -24.13 -7.87 -20.68
CA HIS A 285 -23.48 -8.92 -19.90
C HIS A 285 -22.51 -9.71 -20.79
N ASP A 286 -21.35 -10.08 -20.23
CA ASP A 286 -20.51 -11.11 -20.81
C ASP A 286 -21.20 -12.47 -20.55
N PRO A 287 -21.59 -13.24 -21.58
CA PRO A 287 -22.46 -14.41 -21.39
C PRO A 287 -21.80 -15.61 -20.70
N GLY A 288 -20.48 -15.60 -20.48
CA GLY A 288 -19.75 -16.75 -19.94
C GLY A 288 -19.63 -16.78 -18.42
N ASP A 289 -18.48 -16.33 -17.90
CA ASP A 289 -18.10 -16.57 -16.50
C ASP A 289 -18.85 -15.68 -15.50
N ASP A 290 -19.23 -14.46 -15.87
CA ASP A 290 -20.11 -13.63 -15.05
C ASP A 290 -21.50 -14.27 -14.87
N ALA A 291 -22.04 -14.92 -15.92
CA ALA A 291 -23.32 -15.62 -15.84
C ALA A 291 -23.22 -16.88 -14.97
N ARG A 292 -22.10 -17.62 -15.06
CA ARG A 292 -21.82 -18.78 -14.19
C ARG A 292 -21.63 -18.38 -12.73
N ALA A 293 -20.87 -17.32 -12.48
CA ALA A 293 -20.67 -16.76 -11.14
C ALA A 293 -21.99 -16.29 -10.53
N ARG A 294 -22.87 -15.65 -11.33
CA ARG A 294 -24.23 -15.28 -10.89
C ARG A 294 -25.05 -16.49 -10.46
N ALA A 295 -25.11 -17.54 -11.30
CA ALA A 295 -25.85 -18.75 -10.98
C ALA A 295 -25.37 -19.36 -9.65
N TYR A 296 -24.05 -19.41 -9.44
CA TYR A 296 -23.44 -19.91 -8.22
C TYR A 296 -23.72 -19.02 -6.99
N ILE A 297 -23.59 -17.70 -7.10
CA ILE A 297 -23.85 -16.77 -5.99
C ILE A 297 -25.34 -16.78 -5.60
N ASN A 298 -26.23 -16.99 -6.57
CA ASN A 298 -27.68 -17.04 -6.33
C ASN A 298 -28.13 -18.32 -5.61
N ASP A 299 -27.46 -19.45 -5.86
CA ASP A 299 -27.67 -20.70 -5.14
C ASP A 299 -26.34 -21.45 -4.92
N PRO A 300 -25.67 -21.22 -3.77
CA PRO A 300 -24.42 -21.88 -3.45
C PRO A 300 -24.56 -23.40 -3.26
N SER A 301 -25.80 -23.90 -3.06
CA SER A 301 -26.10 -25.33 -2.94
C SER A 301 -26.25 -26.02 -4.29
N SER A 302 -26.46 -25.24 -5.36
CA SER A 302 -26.39 -25.73 -6.72
C SER A 302 -24.92 -25.94 -7.12
N PRO A 303 -24.57 -27.11 -7.69
CA PRO A 303 -23.22 -27.31 -8.21
C PRO A 303 -22.91 -26.23 -9.24
N VAL A 304 -21.67 -25.70 -9.24
CA VAL A 304 -21.19 -24.84 -10.33
C VAL A 304 -21.52 -25.53 -11.65
N ILE A 305 -22.51 -24.99 -12.36
CA ILE A 305 -23.20 -25.69 -13.45
C ILE A 305 -22.22 -25.90 -14.60
N ASP A 306 -22.17 -27.13 -15.11
CA ASP A 306 -21.44 -27.51 -16.33
C ASP A 306 -21.97 -26.66 -17.51
N PRO A 307 -21.13 -25.98 -18.30
CA PRO A 307 -21.54 -25.06 -19.38
C PRO A 307 -22.59 -25.59 -20.37
N ASP A 308 -22.78 -26.90 -20.44
CA ASP A 308 -23.73 -27.53 -21.35
C ASP A 308 -25.19 -27.61 -20.83
N ASN A 309 -25.49 -27.14 -19.61
CA ASN A 309 -26.80 -27.37 -18.95
C ASN A 309 -27.47 -26.13 -18.29
N LEU A 310 -27.23 -24.91 -18.78
CA LEU A 310 -27.88 -23.71 -18.23
C LEU A 310 -29.34 -23.56 -18.70
N SER A 311 -30.31 -23.69 -17.78
CA SER A 311 -31.68 -23.15 -17.93
C SER A 311 -31.81 -21.84 -17.14
N THR A 312 -32.26 -20.77 -17.80
CA THR A 312 -32.19 -19.37 -17.37
C THR A 312 -33.39 -18.87 -16.54
N ASP A 313 -34.00 -19.69 -15.69
CA ASP A 313 -35.22 -19.27 -14.96
C ASP A 313 -34.94 -19.05 -13.47
N GLY A 314 -34.85 -17.77 -13.07
CA GLY A 314 -34.69 -17.34 -11.68
C GLY A 314 -34.67 -15.81 -11.53
N ASP A 315 -35.86 -15.21 -11.40
CA ASP A 315 -36.12 -13.76 -11.50
C ASP A 315 -35.76 -12.91 -10.25
N ASP A 316 -35.39 -13.50 -9.10
CA ASP A 316 -35.43 -12.74 -7.83
C ASP A 316 -34.08 -12.13 -7.36
N ILE A 317 -32.98 -12.31 -8.10
CA ILE A 317 -31.63 -11.76 -7.76
C ILE A 317 -30.94 -11.05 -8.95
N GLN A 318 -31.59 -11.00 -10.12
CA GLN A 318 -31.12 -10.29 -11.32
C GLN A 318 -30.70 -8.83 -11.03
N GLY A 319 -31.37 -8.17 -10.07
CA GLY A 319 -31.14 -6.76 -9.74
C GLY A 319 -29.77 -6.40 -9.15
N ARG A 320 -29.04 -7.33 -8.51
CA ARG A 320 -27.73 -6.98 -7.87
C ARG A 320 -26.62 -6.80 -8.90
N PHE A 321 -26.52 -7.72 -9.86
CA PHE A 321 -25.49 -7.70 -10.90
C PHE A 321 -25.81 -6.75 -12.07
N GLU A 322 -27.07 -6.34 -12.21
CA GLU A 322 -27.48 -5.31 -13.17
C GLU A 322 -27.23 -3.89 -12.66
N ARG A 323 -27.18 -3.71 -11.33
CA ARG A 323 -27.05 -2.40 -10.68
C ARG A 323 -25.69 -2.16 -10.03
N GLU A 324 -24.78 -3.13 -10.04
CA GLU A 324 -23.44 -2.97 -9.51
C GLU A 324 -22.38 -3.34 -10.56
N LEU A 325 -21.32 -2.56 -10.63
CA LEU A 325 -20.16 -2.81 -11.47
C LEU A 325 -18.88 -2.78 -10.65
N LYS A 326 -18.11 -3.86 -10.73
CA LYS A 326 -16.87 -4.05 -9.99
C LYS A 326 -15.68 -3.72 -10.87
N LEU A 327 -14.87 -2.76 -10.44
CA LEU A 327 -13.77 -2.22 -11.21
C LEU A 327 -12.48 -2.18 -10.41
N MET A 328 -11.38 -2.38 -11.13
CA MET A 328 -10.08 -1.89 -10.76
C MET A 328 -9.86 -0.56 -11.48
N VAL A 329 -9.75 0.53 -10.71
CA VAL A 329 -9.45 1.88 -11.19
C VAL A 329 -7.96 2.12 -11.01
N LEU A 330 -7.26 2.44 -12.08
CA LEU A 330 -5.85 2.76 -12.08
C LEU A 330 -5.68 4.25 -12.33
N LEU A 331 -5.21 4.99 -11.33
CA LEU A 331 -4.88 6.41 -11.44
C LEU A 331 -3.37 6.54 -11.68
N LYS A 332 -2.99 7.23 -12.75
CA LYS A 332 -1.59 7.47 -13.12
C LYS A 332 -1.32 8.97 -13.17
N VAL A 333 -0.29 9.42 -12.45
CA VAL A 333 0.19 10.80 -12.44
C VAL A 333 1.34 10.99 -13.41
#